data_AF-A0A921LTB3-F1
#
_entry.id   AF-A0A921LTB3-F1
#
_cell.length_a   1.000
_cell.length_b   1.000
_cell.length_c   1.000
_cell.angle_alpha   90.00
_cell.angle_beta   90.00
_cell.angle_gamma   90.00
#
_symmetry.space_group_name_H-M   'P 1'
#
loop_
_entity.id
_entity.type
_entity.pdbx_description
1 polymer ?
#
loop_
_entity_poly.entity_id
_entity_poly.type
_entity_poly.pdbx_seq_one_letter_code
_entity_poly.pdbx_strand_id
1 'polypeptide(L)'
;MGARSARCKVACLAVERRAQATVEAALLLPAFLTLLLLALQPICLLYTRAVMESAAAETARLMVTADEGDEEGCRSFALRRLSAVPDVEIFHAGGPLSWEIELSYAEVAAGRVAVSIAGAVRPLPVLGAFAGAFGSTNSQGDVVMEVEVAYEGRPAWLEGDYDAWTQVWN
;
A
#
# COMPACT_ATOMS: atom_id res chain seq x y z
N MET A 1 49.41 -25.19 42.68
CA MET A 1 49.21 -25.33 41.21
C MET A 1 47.89 -24.79 40.65
N GLY A 2 46.83 -24.53 41.45
CA GLY A 2 45.50 -24.17 40.90
C GLY A 2 45.36 -22.79 40.22
N ALA A 3 46.12 -21.77 40.64
CA ALA A 3 45.93 -20.39 40.14
C ALA A 3 46.36 -20.18 38.67
N ARG A 4 47.33 -20.96 38.16
CA ARG A 4 47.76 -20.88 36.75
C ARG A 4 46.78 -21.55 35.79
N SER A 5 46.12 -22.62 36.24
CA SER A 5 45.08 -23.33 35.47
C SER A 5 43.82 -22.48 35.28
N ALA A 6 43.40 -21.75 36.32
CA ALA A 6 42.23 -20.88 36.25
C ALA A 6 42.41 -19.70 35.27
N ARG A 7 43.59 -19.04 35.27
CA ARG A 7 43.88 -17.93 34.34
C ARG A 7 43.91 -18.38 32.87
N CYS A 8 44.40 -19.59 32.60
CA CYS A 8 44.42 -20.15 31.25
C CYS A 8 43.01 -20.46 30.73
N LYS A 9 42.12 -20.99 31.59
CA LYS A 9 40.70 -21.21 31.26
C LYS A 9 39.96 -19.91 30.95
N VAL A 10 40.17 -18.85 31.76
CA VAL A 10 39.52 -17.55 31.53
C VAL A 10 39.99 -16.91 30.22
N ALA A 11 41.28 -17.00 29.90
CA ALA A 11 41.81 -16.49 28.64
C ALA A 11 41.27 -17.26 27.43
N CYS A 12 41.17 -18.60 27.52
CA CYS A 12 40.62 -19.44 26.46
C CYS A 12 39.13 -19.14 26.22
N LEU A 13 38.33 -19.02 27.28
CA LEU A 13 36.91 -18.63 27.19
C LEU A 13 36.71 -17.22 26.59
N ALA A 14 37.60 -16.27 26.91
CA ALA A 14 37.54 -14.93 26.34
C ALA A 14 37.91 -14.92 24.85
N VAL A 15 38.84 -15.78 24.42
CA VAL A 15 39.20 -15.97 23.01
C VAL A 15 38.07 -16.66 22.26
N GLU A 16 37.47 -17.70 22.81
CA GLU A 16 36.30 -18.39 22.24
C GLU A 16 35.12 -17.44 22.06
N ARG A 17 34.80 -16.62 23.08
CA ARG A 17 33.73 -15.60 22.96
C ARG A 17 34.02 -14.55 21.90
N ARG A 18 35.27 -14.11 21.74
CA ARG A 18 35.65 -13.17 20.68
C ARG A 18 35.55 -13.81 19.29
N ALA A 19 36.02 -15.04 19.15
CA ALA A 19 35.89 -15.80 17.90
C ALA A 19 34.42 -16.03 17.54
N GLN A 20 33.60 -16.44 18.51
CA GLN A 20 32.15 -16.62 18.31
C GLN A 20 31.46 -15.29 17.96
N ALA A 21 31.77 -14.19 18.65
CA ALA A 21 31.21 -12.88 18.33
C ALA A 21 31.57 -12.41 16.91
N THR A 22 32.77 -12.74 16.39
CA THR A 22 33.14 -12.43 15.00
C THR A 22 32.40 -13.28 13.98
N VAL A 23 32.12 -14.55 14.28
CA VAL A 23 31.36 -15.45 13.40
C VAL A 23 29.89 -15.07 13.37
N GLU A 24 29.30 -14.73 14.53
CA GLU A 24 27.94 -14.23 14.62
C GLU A 24 27.79 -12.89 13.89
N ALA A 25 28.74 -11.95 14.04
CA ALA A 25 28.73 -10.69 13.29
C ALA A 25 28.90 -10.90 11.77
N ALA A 26 29.73 -11.86 11.36
CA ALA A 26 29.96 -12.19 9.95
C ALA A 26 28.71 -12.81 9.29
N LEU A 27 27.85 -13.49 10.05
CA LEU A 27 26.58 -14.04 9.55
C LEU A 27 25.42 -13.04 9.66
N LEU A 28 25.45 -12.16 10.67
CA LEU A 28 24.38 -11.20 10.95
C LEU A 28 24.25 -10.18 9.82
N LEU A 29 25.36 -9.63 9.32
CA LEU A 29 25.30 -8.62 8.26
C LEU A 29 24.70 -9.18 6.95
N PRO A 30 25.14 -10.34 6.40
CA PRO A 30 24.50 -10.96 5.25
C PRO A 30 23.03 -11.31 5.47
N ALA A 31 22.68 -11.88 6.62
CA ALA A 31 21.30 -12.24 6.94
C ALA A 31 20.41 -11.00 7.02
N PHE A 32 20.88 -9.94 7.69
CA PHE A 32 20.17 -8.66 7.78
C PHE A 32 19.97 -8.02 6.42
N LEU A 33 21.01 -7.95 5.58
CA LEU A 33 20.89 -7.41 4.22
C LEU A 33 19.93 -8.24 3.36
N THR A 34 19.93 -9.56 3.53
CA THR A 34 19.00 -10.45 2.81
C THR A 34 17.56 -10.21 3.23
N LEU A 35 17.31 -10.04 4.54
CA LEU A 35 15.98 -9.65 5.04
C LEU A 35 15.55 -8.28 4.53
N LEU A 36 16.46 -7.31 4.50
CA LEU A 36 16.19 -5.97 3.98
C LEU A 36 15.84 -6.02 2.49
N LEU A 37 16.59 -6.80 1.69
CA LEU A 37 16.30 -7.00 0.27
C LEU A 37 14.97 -7.71 0.04
N LEU A 38 14.65 -8.71 0.87
CA LEU A 38 13.38 -9.43 0.79
C LEU A 38 12.19 -8.53 1.19
N ALA A 39 12.39 -7.64 2.16
CA ALA A 39 11.38 -6.71 2.65
C ALA A 39 11.19 -5.49 1.73
N LEU A 40 12.17 -5.16 0.88
CA LEU A 40 12.15 -3.95 0.05
C LEU A 40 10.89 -3.87 -0.82
N GLN A 41 10.60 -4.92 -1.60
CA GLN A 41 9.42 -4.90 -2.47
C GLN A 41 8.10 -4.90 -1.68
N PRO A 42 7.87 -5.75 -0.65
CA PRO A 42 6.69 -5.65 0.20
C PRO A 42 6.45 -4.25 0.77
N ILE A 43 7.50 -3.54 1.19
CA ILE A 43 7.40 -2.17 1.70
C ILE A 43 6.95 -1.21 0.58
N CYS A 44 7.51 -1.33 -0.63
CA CYS A 44 7.08 -0.56 -1.79
C CYS A 44 5.59 -0.78 -2.11
N LEU A 45 5.11 -2.03 -2.04
CA LEU A 45 3.70 -2.35 -2.30
C LEU A 45 2.77 -1.78 -1.23
N LEU A 46 3.16 -1.85 0.04
CA LEU A 46 2.40 -1.21 1.12
C LEU A 46 2.30 0.30 0.93
N TYR A 47 3.40 0.93 0.49
CA TYR A 47 3.39 2.36 0.15
C TYR A 47 2.45 2.65 -1.03
N THR A 48 2.56 1.90 -2.13
CA THR A 48 1.67 2.06 -3.30
C THR A 48 0.20 1.91 -2.88
N ARG A 49 -0.12 0.88 -2.09
CA ARG A 49 -1.48 0.66 -1.57
C ARG A 49 -1.98 1.83 -0.73
N ALA A 50 -1.16 2.35 0.17
CA ALA A 50 -1.54 3.49 1.01
C ALA A 50 -1.80 4.76 0.19
N VAL A 51 -1.02 4.98 -0.88
CA VAL A 51 -1.24 6.09 -1.81
C VAL A 51 -2.53 5.89 -2.62
N MET A 52 -2.81 4.65 -3.08
CA MET A 52 -4.07 4.32 -3.76
C MET A 52 -5.28 4.56 -2.84
N GLU A 53 -5.24 4.10 -1.59
CA GLU A 53 -6.29 4.32 -0.58
C GLU A 53 -6.53 5.80 -0.33
N SER A 54 -5.46 6.59 -0.22
CA SER A 54 -5.56 8.05 -0.03
C SER A 54 -6.14 8.74 -1.26
N ALA A 55 -5.69 8.37 -2.47
CA ALA A 55 -6.18 8.93 -3.72
C ALA A 55 -7.66 8.59 -3.95
N ALA A 56 -8.08 7.34 -3.70
CA ALA A 56 -9.47 6.92 -3.78
C ALA A 56 -10.35 7.68 -2.79
N ALA A 57 -9.93 7.81 -1.53
CA ALA A 57 -10.68 8.53 -0.51
C ALA A 57 -10.85 10.03 -0.81
N GLU A 58 -9.79 10.69 -1.28
CA GLU A 58 -9.85 12.10 -1.66
C GLU A 58 -10.73 12.31 -2.91
N THR A 59 -10.65 11.41 -3.88
CA THR A 59 -11.47 11.46 -5.09
C THR A 59 -12.94 11.19 -4.79
N ALA A 60 -13.24 10.23 -3.91
CA ALA A 60 -14.60 9.97 -3.44
C ALA A 60 -15.20 11.22 -2.76
N ARG A 61 -14.42 11.92 -1.93
CA ARG A 61 -14.88 13.20 -1.33
C ARG A 61 -15.12 14.29 -2.36
N LEU A 62 -14.25 14.39 -3.37
CA LEU A 62 -14.40 15.35 -4.47
C LEU A 62 -15.68 15.05 -5.27
N MET A 63 -15.96 13.77 -5.57
CA MET A 63 -17.15 13.33 -6.30
C MET A 63 -18.46 13.69 -5.61
N VAL A 64 -18.52 13.74 -4.28
CA VAL A 64 -19.73 14.20 -3.55
C VAL A 64 -20.09 15.64 -3.91
N THR A 65 -19.10 16.47 -4.20
CA THR A 65 -19.26 17.90 -4.46
C THR A 65 -19.12 18.29 -5.92
N ALA A 66 -18.72 17.35 -6.77
CA ALA A 66 -18.53 17.58 -8.19
C ALA A 66 -19.89 17.69 -8.90
N ASP A 67 -19.93 18.51 -9.94
CA ASP A 67 -21.11 18.59 -10.79
C ASP A 67 -21.34 17.26 -11.52
N GLU A 68 -22.61 16.91 -11.75
CA GLU A 68 -22.98 15.73 -12.53
C GLU A 68 -22.32 15.80 -13.92
N GLY A 69 -21.45 14.83 -14.22
CA GLY A 69 -20.73 14.74 -15.50
C GLY A 69 -19.25 15.17 -15.49
N ASP A 70 -18.69 15.67 -14.37
CA ASP A 70 -17.26 15.98 -14.25
C ASP A 70 -16.39 14.76 -13.85
N GLU A 71 -16.68 13.60 -14.43
CA GLU A 71 -15.94 12.36 -14.17
C GLU A 71 -14.48 12.45 -14.64
N GLU A 72 -14.24 13.15 -15.75
CA GLU A 72 -12.89 13.34 -16.30
C GLU A 72 -12.04 14.24 -15.38
N GLY A 73 -12.64 15.26 -14.76
CA GLY A 73 -12.00 16.09 -13.75
C GLY A 73 -11.62 15.27 -12.51
N CYS A 74 -12.55 14.44 -12.01
CA CYS A 74 -12.30 13.52 -10.90
C CYS A 74 -11.17 12.53 -11.22
N ARG A 75 -11.16 11.95 -12.42
CA ARG A 75 -10.13 11.01 -12.87
C ARG A 75 -8.77 11.69 -13.00
N SER A 76 -8.72 12.89 -13.58
CA SER A 76 -7.49 13.68 -13.70
C SER A 76 -6.92 14.06 -12.33
N PHE A 77 -7.78 14.36 -11.37
CA PHE A 77 -7.39 14.58 -9.98
C PHE A 77 -6.77 13.33 -9.37
N ALA A 78 -7.43 12.17 -9.49
CA ALA A 78 -6.92 10.90 -8.99
C ALA A 78 -5.56 10.54 -9.59
N LEU A 79 -5.37 10.69 -10.91
CA LEU A 79 -4.09 10.45 -11.58
C LEU A 79 -2.98 11.37 -11.06
N ARG A 80 -3.28 12.64 -10.77
CA ARG A 80 -2.32 13.58 -10.16
C ARG A 80 -1.93 13.17 -8.75
N ARG A 81 -2.82 12.53 -7.98
CA ARG A 81 -2.50 12.00 -6.65
C ARG A 81 -1.67 10.72 -6.75
N LEU A 82 -2.00 9.85 -7.71
CA LEU A 82 -1.27 8.62 -7.99
C LEU A 82 0.15 8.87 -8.54
N SER A 83 0.44 10.06 -9.10
CA SER A 83 1.81 10.44 -9.49
C SER A 83 2.80 10.55 -8.32
N ALA A 84 2.32 10.44 -7.07
CA ALA A 84 3.18 10.28 -5.90
C ALA A 84 3.81 8.88 -5.81
N VAL A 85 3.30 7.90 -6.57
CA VAL A 85 3.91 6.58 -6.75
C VAL A 85 5.03 6.70 -7.79
N PRO A 86 6.29 6.35 -7.46
CA PRO A 86 7.39 6.40 -8.41
C PRO A 86 7.19 5.45 -9.59
N ASP A 87 7.49 5.90 -10.81
CA ASP A 87 7.40 5.09 -12.04
C ASP A 87 8.60 4.13 -12.18
N VAL A 88 8.64 3.13 -11.29
CA VAL A 88 9.67 2.08 -11.25
C VAL A 88 8.96 0.74 -11.01
N GLU A 89 9.39 -0.31 -11.71
CA GLU A 89 8.74 -1.64 -11.71
C GLU A 89 8.57 -2.27 -10.31
N ILE A 90 9.37 -1.83 -9.31
CA ILE A 90 9.25 -2.29 -7.92
C ILE A 90 7.98 -1.78 -7.22
N PHE A 91 7.39 -0.67 -7.72
CA PHE A 91 6.18 -0.04 -7.18
C PHE A 91 4.93 -0.41 -7.98
N HIS A 92 5.00 -0.36 -9.31
CA HIS A 92 3.93 -0.75 -10.23
C HIS A 92 4.45 -1.04 -11.63
N ALA A 93 3.70 -1.82 -12.40
CA ALA A 93 3.97 -2.17 -13.79
C ALA A 93 3.08 -1.34 -14.74
N GLY A 94 3.60 -1.03 -15.94
CA GLY A 94 2.81 -0.42 -17.02
C GLY A 94 2.92 1.10 -17.18
N GLY A 95 3.75 1.78 -16.40
CA GLY A 95 4.00 3.22 -16.56
C GLY A 95 3.04 4.12 -15.77
N PRO A 96 3.10 5.46 -15.95
CA PRO A 96 2.38 6.43 -15.12
C PRO A 96 0.86 6.49 -15.36
N LEU A 97 0.37 5.92 -16.46
CA LEU A 97 -1.06 5.87 -16.83
C LEU A 97 -1.63 4.44 -16.81
N SER A 98 -0.95 3.51 -16.13
CA SER A 98 -1.39 2.11 -16.01
C SER A 98 -2.55 1.90 -15.04
N TRP A 99 -2.94 2.94 -14.30
CA TRP A 99 -3.99 2.89 -13.30
C TRP A 99 -5.37 2.81 -13.95
N GLU A 100 -6.12 1.79 -13.57
CA GLU A 100 -7.54 1.67 -13.86
C GLU A 100 -8.31 2.33 -12.73
N ILE A 101 -9.14 3.31 -13.07
CA ILE A 101 -9.89 4.13 -12.11
C ILE A 101 -11.35 4.06 -12.52
N GLU A 102 -12.16 3.46 -11.67
CA GLU A 102 -13.61 3.36 -11.85
C GLU A 102 -14.29 4.30 -10.85
N LEU A 103 -15.15 5.16 -11.38
CA LEU A 103 -15.95 6.10 -10.63
C LEU A 103 -17.40 5.63 -10.71
N SER A 104 -18.05 5.46 -9.56
CA SER A 104 -19.44 5.02 -9.51
C SER A 104 -20.28 5.94 -8.64
N TYR A 105 -21.46 6.27 -9.15
CA TYR A 105 -22.51 7.01 -8.47
C TYR A 105 -23.68 6.07 -8.24
N ALA A 106 -24.07 5.84 -6.98
CA ALA A 106 -25.27 5.07 -6.70
C ALA A 106 -26.51 5.90 -7.00
N GLU A 107 -27.35 5.43 -7.94
CA GLU A 107 -28.49 6.16 -8.52
C GLU A 107 -29.62 6.55 -7.53
N VAL A 108 -29.63 6.05 -6.29
CA VAL A 108 -30.80 6.18 -5.40
C VAL A 108 -30.50 7.04 -4.20
N ALA A 109 -31.05 8.27 -4.20
CA ALA A 109 -31.40 9.21 -3.11
C ALA A 109 -30.41 9.50 -1.94
N ALA A 110 -29.38 8.68 -1.74
CA ALA A 110 -28.44 8.74 -0.63
C ALA A 110 -27.05 9.24 -1.06
N GLY A 111 -26.83 9.51 -2.35
CA GLY A 111 -25.59 10.10 -2.87
C GLY A 111 -24.35 9.30 -2.47
N ARG A 112 -24.40 7.96 -2.56
CA ARG A 112 -23.23 7.12 -2.30
C ARG A 112 -22.33 7.18 -3.53
N VAL A 113 -21.09 7.58 -3.32
CA VAL A 113 -20.04 7.59 -4.35
C VAL A 113 -19.01 6.55 -3.98
N ALA A 114 -18.52 5.79 -4.96
CA ALA A 114 -17.43 4.87 -4.76
C ALA A 114 -16.39 5.00 -5.85
N VAL A 115 -15.13 4.89 -5.44
CA VAL A 115 -13.95 4.97 -6.30
C VAL A 115 -13.17 3.67 -6.13
N SER A 116 -13.01 2.94 -7.23
CA SER A 116 -12.08 1.80 -7.30
C SER A 116 -10.84 2.22 -8.07
N ILE A 117 -9.67 1.89 -7.53
CA ILE A 117 -8.38 2.07 -8.20
C ILE A 117 -7.70 0.72 -8.24
N ALA A 118 -7.37 0.27 -9.45
CA ALA A 118 -6.61 -0.94 -9.70
C ALA A 118 -5.27 -0.62 -10.38
N GLY A 119 -4.25 -1.40 -10.00
CA GLY A 119 -2.93 -1.37 -10.61
C GLY A 119 -2.29 -2.76 -10.60
N ALA A 120 -1.33 -2.97 -11.49
CA ALA A 120 -0.58 -4.23 -11.57
C ALA A 120 0.85 -4.04 -11.07
N VAL A 121 1.42 -5.07 -10.47
CA VAL A 121 2.80 -5.07 -9.98
C VAL A 121 3.50 -6.34 -10.43
N ARG A 122 4.68 -6.18 -11.04
CA ARG A 122 5.55 -7.30 -11.38
C ARG A 122 6.38 -7.75 -10.18
N PRO A 123 6.13 -8.92 -9.57
CA PRO A 123 6.92 -9.38 -8.44
C PRO A 123 8.35 -9.73 -8.88
N LEU A 124 9.34 -9.44 -8.04
CA LEU A 124 10.73 -9.86 -8.27
C LEU A 124 10.80 -11.40 -8.30
N PRO A 125 11.72 -12.02 -9.06
CA PRO A 125 11.74 -13.48 -9.26
C PRO A 125 11.66 -14.32 -7.98
N VAL A 126 12.31 -13.89 -6.90
CA VAL A 126 12.29 -14.58 -5.59
C VAL A 126 10.93 -14.46 -4.90
N LEU A 127 10.26 -13.32 -5.04
CA LEU A 127 8.95 -13.03 -4.46
C LEU A 127 7.80 -13.51 -5.36
N GLY A 128 8.03 -13.62 -6.67
CA GLY A 128 7.07 -14.10 -7.66
C GLY A 128 6.69 -15.57 -7.47
N ALA A 129 7.59 -16.38 -6.90
CA ALA A 129 7.26 -17.73 -6.43
C ALA A 129 6.13 -17.75 -5.38
N PHE A 130 5.92 -16.61 -4.71
CA PHE A 130 4.87 -16.40 -3.71
C PHE A 130 3.80 -15.40 -4.19
N ALA A 131 3.74 -15.05 -5.48
CA ALA A 131 2.80 -14.05 -6.01
C ALA A 131 1.35 -14.34 -5.63
N GLY A 132 0.92 -15.61 -5.66
CA GLY A 132 -0.41 -16.02 -5.25
C GLY A 132 -0.72 -15.86 -3.75
N ALA A 133 0.30 -15.65 -2.90
CA ALA A 133 0.11 -15.28 -1.50
C ALA A 133 -0.10 -13.76 -1.32
N PHE A 134 0.31 -12.95 -2.30
CA PHE A 134 0.20 -11.49 -2.26
C PHE A 134 -1.10 -10.97 -2.90
N GLY A 135 -1.74 -11.72 -3.80
CA GLY A 135 -3.00 -11.34 -4.41
C GLY A 135 -3.39 -12.19 -5.61
N SER A 136 -4.44 -11.77 -6.31
CA SER A 136 -4.79 -12.33 -7.61
C SER A 136 -3.71 -11.95 -8.63
N THR A 137 -3.39 -12.87 -9.54
CA THR A 137 -2.43 -12.62 -10.62
C THR A 137 -3.14 -12.44 -11.95
N ASN A 138 -2.73 -11.46 -12.74
CA ASN A 138 -3.24 -11.27 -14.10
C ASN A 138 -2.70 -12.37 -15.05
N SER A 139 -3.13 -12.34 -16.32
CA SER A 139 -2.68 -13.27 -17.35
C SER A 139 -1.17 -13.21 -17.66
N GLN A 140 -0.49 -12.15 -17.23
CA GLN A 140 0.94 -11.93 -17.41
C GLN A 140 1.77 -12.36 -16.18
N GLY A 141 1.10 -12.76 -15.08
CA GLY A 141 1.73 -13.17 -13.83
C GLY A 141 2.03 -12.01 -12.85
N ASP A 142 1.53 -10.81 -13.13
CA ASP A 142 1.64 -9.67 -12.22
C ASP A 142 0.58 -9.76 -11.13
N VAL A 143 0.91 -9.30 -9.93
CA VAL A 143 -0.03 -9.21 -8.81
C VAL A 143 -0.91 -7.98 -9.02
N VAL A 144 -2.22 -8.20 -9.04
CA VAL A 144 -3.22 -7.12 -9.13
C VAL A 144 -3.44 -6.56 -7.74
N MET A 145 -3.30 -5.25 -7.62
CA MET A 145 -3.62 -4.48 -6.42
C MET A 145 -4.88 -3.68 -6.70
N GLU A 146 -5.89 -3.90 -5.87
CA GLU A 146 -7.16 -3.19 -5.96
C GLU A 146 -7.51 -2.58 -4.61
N VAL A 147 -8.04 -1.36 -4.68
CA VAL A 147 -8.52 -0.59 -3.54
C VAL A 147 -9.85 0.05 -3.92
N GLU A 148 -10.87 -0.18 -3.11
CA GLU A 148 -12.18 0.43 -3.24
C GLU A 148 -12.46 1.28 -2.00
N VAL A 149 -12.89 2.53 -2.21
CA VAL A 149 -13.37 3.41 -1.15
C VAL A 149 -14.74 3.95 -1.52
N ALA A 150 -15.72 3.71 -0.64
CA ALA A 150 -17.06 4.26 -0.76
C ALA A 150 -17.32 5.33 0.30
N TYR A 151 -17.99 6.40 -0.10
CA TYR A 151 -18.40 7.49 0.77
C TYR A 151 -19.90 7.77 0.62
N GLU A 152 -20.56 8.07 1.73
CA GLU A 152 -21.95 8.53 1.72
C GLU A 152 -21.96 10.06 1.70
N GLY A 153 -22.42 10.65 0.59
CA GLY A 153 -22.48 12.10 0.44
C GLY A 153 -23.41 12.78 1.45
N ARG A 154 -24.44 12.05 1.90
CA ARG A 154 -25.38 12.50 2.93
C ARG A 154 -25.16 11.73 4.24
N PRO A 155 -24.88 12.42 5.36
CA PRO A 155 -24.72 11.75 6.63
C PRO A 155 -26.05 11.19 7.15
N ALA A 156 -26.01 9.99 7.73
CA ALA A 156 -27.20 9.27 8.19
C ALA A 156 -28.01 9.99 9.30
N TRP A 157 -27.38 10.92 10.03
CA TRP A 157 -28.07 11.72 11.07
C TRP A 157 -28.87 12.90 10.51
N LEU A 158 -28.71 13.23 9.22
CA LEU A 158 -29.42 14.35 8.60
C LEU A 158 -30.79 13.90 8.08
N GLU A 159 -31.78 13.94 8.97
CA GLU A 159 -33.19 13.63 8.69
C GLU A 159 -33.87 14.71 7.82
N GLY A 160 -34.73 14.28 6.89
CA GLY A 160 -35.62 15.14 6.08
C GLY A 160 -35.01 15.67 4.78
N ASP A 161 -35.70 15.52 3.65
CA ASP A 161 -35.21 15.97 2.33
C ASP A 161 -35.00 17.50 2.24
N TYR A 162 -34.20 17.99 1.29
CA TYR A 162 -34.00 19.42 1.05
C TYR A 162 -35.34 20.13 0.80
N ASP A 163 -36.24 19.47 0.08
CA ASP A 163 -37.61 19.93 -0.14
C ASP A 163 -38.42 19.99 1.16
N ALA A 164 -38.22 19.05 2.08
CA ALA A 164 -38.88 19.08 3.38
C ALA A 164 -38.37 20.23 4.27
N TRP A 165 -37.08 20.56 4.19
CA TRP A 165 -36.48 21.66 4.92
C TRP A 165 -36.85 23.04 4.37
N THR A 166 -36.96 23.18 3.05
CA THR A 166 -37.40 24.44 2.43
C THR A 166 -38.88 24.74 2.70
N GLN A 167 -39.71 23.71 2.90
CA GLN A 167 -41.12 23.86 3.31
C GLN A 167 -41.29 24.42 4.73
N VAL A 168 -40.31 24.30 5.62
CA VAL A 168 -40.39 24.83 7.01
C VAL A 168 -40.36 26.36 7.05
N TRP A 169 -39.82 26.99 6.02
CA TRP A 169 -39.62 28.45 5.95
C TRP A 169 -40.60 29.17 5.01
N ASN A 170 -41.60 28.45 4.48
CA ASN A 170 -42.71 28.99 3.70
C ASN A 170 -43.97 29.12 4.57
#